data_AF-A0A938CVJ4-F1
#
_entry.id   AF-A0A938CVJ4-F1
#
_cell.length_a   1.000
_cell.length_b   1.000
_cell.length_c   1.000
_cell.angle_alpha   90.00
_cell.angle_beta   90.00
_cell.angle_gamma   90.00
#
_symmetry.space_group_name_H-M   'P 1'
#
loop_
_entity.id
_entity.type
_entity.pdbx_description
1 polymer ?
#
loop_
_entity_poly.entity_id
_entity_poly.type
_entity_poly.pdbx_seq_one_letter_code
_entity_poly.pdbx_strand_id
1 'polypeptide(L)'
;GQRGLTLMRSIYACMGLVNVATNGDGPAGAPAYVIYYLRGKDAHGQPFLMTDGVGVGYGARPFADGIDAVYFVAQENYPAEFLDLSYPVRLRRYTLNPDSAGPGQFRGGCGVIREIEMLGEEARVSMRIDSVVNTPWGVRGGLNGRPGRAILNPGRNDEREIPAISDSTILRQGDVLRLETGGGGGWGHPFDREPARVLADVLGGMVSRDSAARDYGVALKGDTVDEAATRRLRAHRGEVKLFHRGAYLDALT
;
A
#
# COMPACT_ATOMS: atom_id res chain seq x y z
N GLY A 1 12.90 -8.00 -17.10
CA GLY A 1 13.22 -8.96 -16.02
C GLY A 1 12.54 -8.55 -14.74
N GLN A 2 11.83 -9.48 -14.08
CA GLN A 2 11.11 -9.29 -12.81
C GLN A 2 11.87 -9.88 -11.59
N ARG A 3 13.18 -10.07 -11.70
CA ARG A 3 14.01 -10.77 -10.70
C ARG A 3 13.89 -10.19 -9.29
N GLY A 4 13.81 -8.86 -9.16
CA GLY A 4 13.62 -8.20 -7.86
C GLY A 4 12.28 -8.53 -7.19
N LEU A 5 11.20 -8.58 -7.96
CA LEU A 5 9.88 -9.00 -7.46
C LEU A 5 9.91 -10.48 -7.06
N THR A 6 10.50 -11.34 -7.89
CA THR A 6 10.65 -12.77 -7.57
C THR A 6 11.43 -12.97 -6.28
N LEU A 7 12.54 -12.25 -6.08
CA LEU A 7 13.33 -12.30 -4.84
C LEU A 7 12.48 -11.92 -3.63
N MET A 8 11.75 -10.80 -3.69
CA MET A 8 10.89 -10.36 -2.60
C MET A 8 9.80 -11.38 -2.27
N ARG A 9 9.23 -12.04 -3.28
CA ARG A 9 8.27 -13.12 -3.07
C ARG A 9 8.88 -14.36 -2.43
N SER A 10 10.08 -14.73 -2.82
CA SER A 10 10.81 -15.82 -2.16
C SER A 10 11.09 -15.51 -0.69
N ILE A 11 11.52 -14.28 -0.37
CA ILE A 11 11.75 -13.83 1.01
C ILE A 11 10.47 -13.96 1.84
N TYR A 12 9.33 -13.44 1.36
CA TYR A 12 8.08 -13.51 2.12
C TYR A 12 7.48 -14.92 2.15
N ALA A 13 7.76 -15.78 1.17
CA ALA A 13 7.43 -17.20 1.28
C ALA A 13 8.22 -17.88 2.43
N CYS A 14 9.52 -17.60 2.55
CA CYS A 14 10.33 -18.07 3.68
C CYS A 14 9.82 -17.50 5.01
N MET A 15 9.43 -16.24 5.08
CA MET A 15 8.81 -15.66 6.29
C MET A 15 7.47 -16.34 6.63
N GLY A 16 6.70 -16.77 5.64
CA GLY A 16 5.51 -17.59 5.86
C GLY A 16 5.85 -18.90 6.57
N LEU A 17 6.91 -19.60 6.16
CA LEU A 17 7.38 -20.83 6.81
C LEU A 17 7.82 -20.59 8.26
N VAL A 18 8.51 -19.47 8.54
CA VAL A 18 8.86 -19.08 9.91
C VAL A 18 7.60 -18.89 10.75
N ASN A 19 6.58 -18.23 10.22
CA ASN A 19 5.30 -18.08 10.93
C ASN A 19 4.59 -19.42 11.18
N VAL A 20 4.66 -20.38 10.27
CA VAL A 20 4.16 -21.74 10.51
C VAL A 20 4.93 -22.41 11.65
N ALA A 21 6.26 -22.37 11.61
CA ALA A 21 7.11 -23.02 12.62
C ALA A 21 7.01 -22.39 14.01
N THR A 22 6.68 -21.10 14.09
CA THR A 22 6.64 -20.32 15.34
C THR A 22 5.22 -19.98 15.80
N ASN A 23 4.19 -20.49 15.11
CA ASN A 23 2.80 -20.13 15.36
C ASN A 23 2.54 -18.61 15.32
N GLY A 24 3.09 -17.96 14.31
CA GLY A 24 2.86 -16.55 14.02
C GLY A 24 3.79 -15.57 14.72
N ASP A 25 4.98 -15.99 15.17
CA ASP A 25 5.98 -15.10 15.78
C ASP A 25 6.94 -14.47 14.73
N GLY A 26 6.53 -14.43 13.47
CA GLY A 26 7.25 -13.78 12.38
C GLY A 26 6.55 -12.51 11.89
N PRO A 27 7.20 -11.76 10.99
CA PRO A 27 6.56 -10.63 10.33
C PRO A 27 5.45 -11.09 9.37
N ALA A 28 4.45 -10.24 9.18
CA ALA A 28 3.43 -10.38 8.14
C ALA A 28 4.03 -10.15 6.73
N GLY A 29 3.24 -10.43 5.69
CA GLY A 29 3.67 -10.19 4.31
C GLY A 29 3.83 -8.71 3.99
N ALA A 30 4.68 -8.37 3.01
CA ALA A 30 4.70 -7.05 2.38
C ALA A 30 4.68 -7.11 0.85
N PRO A 31 4.31 -6.00 0.19
CA PRO A 31 4.66 -5.77 -1.20
C PRO A 31 6.17 -5.56 -1.36
N ALA A 32 6.66 -5.70 -2.58
CA ALA A 32 8.05 -5.41 -2.90
C ALA A 32 8.34 -3.89 -2.91
N TYR A 33 8.17 -3.29 -4.09
CA TYR A 33 8.23 -1.86 -4.37
C TYR A 33 7.53 -1.65 -5.71
N VAL A 34 7.20 -0.41 -6.04
CA VAL A 34 6.66 -0.07 -7.37
C VAL A 34 7.73 0.67 -8.16
N ILE A 35 7.92 0.31 -9.42
CA ILE A 35 8.71 1.12 -10.36
C ILE A 35 7.81 1.44 -11.54
N TYR A 36 7.86 2.71 -11.95
CA TYR A 36 7.31 3.12 -13.22
C TYR A 36 8.32 3.96 -14.00
N TYR A 37 8.13 3.99 -15.30
CA TYR A 37 8.94 4.68 -16.27
C TYR A 37 8.03 5.49 -17.17
N LEU A 38 8.48 6.67 -17.54
CA LEU A 38 7.90 7.45 -18.63
C LEU A 38 8.96 7.61 -19.71
N ARG A 39 8.62 7.20 -20.93
CA ARG A 39 9.47 7.37 -22.11
C ARG A 39 8.73 8.13 -23.18
N GLY A 40 9.34 9.18 -23.70
CA GLY A 40 8.71 10.07 -24.66
C GLY A 40 9.71 11.07 -25.23
N LYS A 41 9.19 12.18 -25.74
CA LYS A 41 9.99 13.32 -26.16
C LYS A 41 9.65 14.54 -25.31
N ASP A 42 10.66 15.35 -25.01
CA ASP A 42 10.47 16.64 -24.36
C ASP A 42 9.98 17.72 -25.34
N ALA A 43 9.84 18.96 -24.85
CA ALA A 43 9.39 20.10 -25.66
C ALA A 43 10.36 20.48 -26.80
N HIS A 44 11.61 20.00 -26.77
CA HIS A 44 12.62 20.21 -27.81
C HIS A 44 12.73 19.01 -28.75
N GLY A 45 11.85 18.01 -28.62
CA GLY A 45 11.85 16.79 -29.40
C GLY A 45 12.93 15.78 -29.00
N GLN A 46 13.67 16.03 -27.91
CA GLN A 46 14.71 15.12 -27.43
C GLN A 46 14.08 13.95 -26.65
N PRO A 47 14.60 12.73 -26.80
CA PRO A 47 14.09 11.59 -26.05
C PRO A 47 14.40 11.75 -24.55
N PHE A 48 13.43 11.41 -23.70
CA PHE A 48 13.64 11.30 -22.26
C PHE A 48 13.24 9.91 -21.75
N LEU A 49 13.87 9.49 -20.66
CA LEU A 49 13.50 8.32 -19.88
C LEU A 49 13.49 8.70 -18.40
N MET A 50 12.30 8.88 -17.86
CA MET A 50 12.11 9.03 -16.43
C MET A 50 11.97 7.64 -15.80
N THR A 51 12.66 7.40 -14.69
CA THR A 51 12.47 6.21 -13.86
C THR A 51 12.19 6.67 -12.44
N ASP A 52 11.15 6.15 -11.81
CA ASP A 52 10.82 6.53 -10.44
C ASP A 52 10.34 5.32 -9.64
N GLY A 53 10.93 5.19 -8.45
CA GLY A 53 10.69 4.12 -7.50
C GLY A 53 9.79 4.60 -6.39
N VAL A 54 8.68 3.92 -6.16
CA VAL A 54 7.68 4.30 -5.16
C VAL A 54 7.65 3.28 -4.03
N GLY A 55 7.80 3.79 -2.81
CA GLY A 55 7.73 3.01 -1.58
C GLY A 55 6.36 2.35 -1.35
N VAL A 56 6.35 1.36 -0.47
CA VAL A 56 5.18 0.53 -0.12
C VAL A 56 5.06 0.41 1.39
N GLY A 57 3.97 -0.20 1.87
CA GLY A 57 3.84 -0.54 3.28
C GLY A 57 4.40 -1.91 3.63
N TYR A 58 5.23 -2.02 4.67
CA TYR A 58 5.80 -3.31 5.09
C TYR A 58 4.91 -4.09 6.06
N GLY A 59 5.10 -5.41 6.16
CA GLY A 59 4.32 -6.25 7.07
C GLY A 59 4.53 -5.87 8.53
N ALA A 60 3.47 -5.96 9.34
CA ALA A 60 3.55 -5.82 10.78
C ALA A 60 4.44 -6.90 11.41
N ARG A 61 4.99 -6.60 12.59
CA ARG A 61 5.82 -7.51 13.39
C ARG A 61 5.05 -7.92 14.66
N PRO A 62 5.46 -9.01 15.33
CA PRO A 62 4.84 -9.45 16.59
C PRO A 62 4.88 -8.43 17.73
N PHE A 63 5.65 -7.35 17.57
CA PHE A 63 5.90 -6.35 18.60
C PHE A 63 5.77 -4.90 18.10
N ALA A 64 5.49 -4.68 16.80
CA ALA A 64 5.47 -3.34 16.22
C ALA A 64 4.69 -3.28 14.90
N ASP A 65 4.14 -2.11 14.60
CA ASP A 65 3.52 -1.83 13.30
C ASP A 65 4.54 -1.99 12.17
N GLY A 66 4.03 -2.24 10.96
CA GLY A 66 4.81 -2.25 9.74
C GLY A 66 5.30 -0.84 9.39
N ILE A 67 6.39 -0.77 8.62
CA ILE A 67 6.97 0.51 8.22
C ILE A 67 6.14 1.09 7.07
N ASP A 68 5.64 2.31 7.24
CA ASP A 68 4.91 3.05 6.22
C ASP A 68 5.84 3.60 5.12
N ALA A 69 5.38 3.61 3.86
CA ALA A 69 6.01 4.32 2.75
C ALA A 69 7.52 4.05 2.52
N VAL A 70 7.97 2.82 2.71
CA VAL A 70 9.39 2.46 2.61
C VAL A 70 9.71 1.78 1.27
N TYR A 71 10.89 2.08 0.72
CA TYR A 71 11.45 1.40 -0.43
C TYR A 71 12.53 0.40 0.03
N PHE A 72 12.67 -0.72 -0.69
CA PHE A 72 13.64 -1.77 -0.36
C PHE A 72 15.10 -1.24 -0.32
N VAL A 73 15.72 -1.27 0.86
CA VAL A 73 17.13 -0.97 1.21
C VAL A 73 17.77 0.24 0.48
N ALA A 74 18.09 1.28 1.26
CA ALA A 74 18.98 2.39 0.89
C ALA A 74 18.57 3.16 -0.40
N GLN A 75 17.28 3.42 -0.56
CA GLN A 75 16.73 4.21 -1.66
C GLN A 75 16.03 5.45 -1.11
N GLU A 76 16.25 6.57 -1.79
CA GLU A 76 15.66 7.85 -1.48
C GLU A 76 14.60 8.18 -2.55
N ASN A 77 13.55 8.89 -2.15
CA ASN A 77 12.53 9.34 -3.09
C ASN A 77 13.09 10.47 -3.95
N TYR A 78 12.63 10.57 -5.20
CA TYR A 78 12.89 11.78 -5.99
C TYR A 78 12.19 12.98 -5.34
N PRO A 79 12.94 14.07 -5.05
CA PRO A 79 12.35 15.35 -4.67
C PRO A 79 11.37 15.83 -5.75
N ALA A 80 10.30 16.50 -5.31
CA ALA A 80 9.28 17.00 -6.23
C ALA A 80 9.88 17.97 -7.24
N GLU A 81 10.77 18.85 -6.77
CA GLU A 81 11.46 19.86 -7.57
C GLU A 81 12.37 19.22 -8.62
N PHE A 82 13.04 18.11 -8.28
CA PHE A 82 13.88 17.41 -9.25
C PHE A 82 13.03 16.82 -10.39
N LEU A 83 11.89 16.21 -10.06
CA LEU A 83 10.96 15.67 -11.05
C LEU A 83 10.43 16.76 -11.99
N ASP A 84 9.90 17.83 -11.41
CA ASP A 84 9.27 18.92 -12.14
C ASP A 84 10.26 19.71 -13.03
N LEU A 85 11.55 19.77 -12.64
CA LEU A 85 12.60 20.43 -13.41
C LEU A 85 13.21 19.55 -14.50
N SER A 86 13.30 18.24 -14.26
CA SER A 86 14.08 17.34 -15.12
C SER A 86 13.25 16.65 -16.20
N TYR A 87 11.93 16.57 -16.02
CA TYR A 87 11.04 15.81 -16.90
C TYR A 87 9.78 16.61 -17.24
N PRO A 88 9.13 16.34 -18.38
CA PRO A 88 7.92 17.06 -18.80
C PRO A 88 6.68 16.55 -18.04
N VAL A 89 6.75 16.60 -16.72
CA VAL A 89 5.71 16.14 -15.80
C VAL A 89 5.59 17.09 -14.60
N ARG A 90 4.50 16.95 -13.85
CA ARG A 90 4.32 17.62 -12.57
C ARG A 90 3.85 16.65 -11.50
N LEU A 91 4.51 16.65 -10.35
CA LEU A 91 4.03 15.91 -9.18
C LEU A 91 2.82 16.63 -8.56
N ARG A 92 1.65 16.00 -8.63
CA ARG A 92 0.38 16.55 -8.12
C ARG A 92 0.10 16.19 -6.68
N ARG A 93 0.47 14.98 -6.29
CA ARG A 93 0.19 14.41 -4.98
C ARG A 93 1.25 13.41 -4.59
N TYR A 94 1.69 13.49 -3.33
CA TYR A 94 2.53 12.48 -2.72
C TYR A 94 2.17 12.34 -1.24
N THR A 95 1.38 11.32 -0.90
CA THR A 95 0.82 11.13 0.45
C THR A 95 0.81 9.65 0.81
N LEU A 96 0.64 9.32 2.09
CA LEU A 96 0.25 7.96 2.45
C LEU A 96 -1.05 7.56 1.73
N ASN A 97 -1.22 6.26 1.51
CA ASN A 97 -2.44 5.64 1.00
C ASN A 97 -3.29 5.18 2.21
N PRO A 98 -4.33 5.94 2.62
CA PRO A 98 -5.12 5.60 3.80
C PRO A 98 -5.79 4.23 3.63
N ASP A 99 -5.92 3.50 4.74
CA ASP A 99 -6.51 2.17 4.81
C ASP A 99 -5.81 1.08 3.97
N SER A 100 -4.66 1.39 3.37
CA SER A 100 -3.92 0.40 2.56
C SER A 100 -3.25 -0.67 3.42
N ALA A 101 -2.91 -0.32 4.65
CA ALA A 101 -2.30 -1.23 5.61
C ALA A 101 -3.29 -2.28 6.11
N GLY A 102 -2.83 -3.52 6.23
CA GLY A 102 -3.58 -4.62 6.81
C GLY A 102 -3.88 -4.36 8.29
N PRO A 103 -5.16 -4.37 8.69
CA PRO A 103 -5.54 -4.22 10.09
C PRO A 103 -4.99 -5.34 10.98
N GLY A 104 -4.58 -4.99 12.19
CA GLY A 104 -4.13 -5.95 13.20
C GLY A 104 -3.91 -5.27 14.55
N GLN A 105 -3.58 -6.05 15.59
CA GLN A 105 -3.07 -5.49 16.85
C GLN A 105 -1.89 -4.55 16.54
N PHE A 106 -0.98 -5.04 15.71
CA PHE A 106 -0.01 -4.25 14.99
C PHE A 106 -0.45 -4.13 13.52
N ARG A 107 -0.61 -2.88 13.08
CA ARG A 107 -1.05 -2.56 11.72
C ARG A 107 0.11 -2.81 10.75
N GLY A 108 -0.16 -3.27 9.53
CA GLY A 108 0.84 -3.22 8.47
C GLY A 108 1.28 -1.78 8.17
N GLY A 109 2.28 -1.58 7.32
CA GLY A 109 2.62 -0.26 6.80
C GLY A 109 1.61 0.18 5.75
N CYS A 110 1.37 1.47 5.66
CA CYS A 110 0.63 2.12 4.59
C CYS A 110 1.51 2.20 3.35
N GLY A 111 0.90 1.94 2.19
CA GLY A 111 1.44 2.35 0.91
C GLY A 111 1.32 3.86 0.70
N VAL A 112 1.45 4.27 -0.55
CA VAL A 112 1.61 5.67 -0.95
C VAL A 112 0.75 5.96 -2.17
N ILE A 113 0.18 7.16 -2.22
CA ILE A 113 -0.46 7.73 -3.41
C ILE A 113 0.53 8.68 -4.06
N ARG A 114 0.85 8.45 -5.34
CA ARG A 114 1.70 9.30 -6.16
C ARG A 114 0.98 9.67 -7.45
N GLU A 115 0.76 10.96 -7.67
CA GLU A 115 0.09 11.46 -8.88
C GLU A 115 1.04 12.30 -9.73
N ILE A 116 1.12 11.95 -11.01
CA ILE A 116 1.96 12.63 -11.99
C ILE A 116 1.07 13.13 -13.13
N GLU A 117 1.08 14.44 -13.37
CA GLU A 117 0.46 15.07 -14.52
C GLU A 117 1.47 15.12 -15.67
N MET A 118 1.07 14.69 -16.87
CA MET A 118 1.90 14.77 -18.06
C MET A 118 1.83 16.18 -18.65
N LEU A 119 2.96 16.87 -18.80
CA LEU A 119 3.04 18.22 -19.38
C LEU A 119 3.47 18.21 -20.85
N GLY A 120 4.23 17.19 -21.26
CA GLY A 120 4.60 16.96 -22.65
C GLY A 120 3.48 16.36 -23.49
N GLU A 121 3.64 16.39 -24.82
CA GLU A 121 2.62 15.94 -25.77
C GLU A 121 2.21 14.49 -25.56
N GLU A 122 3.19 13.60 -25.43
CA GLU A 122 2.97 12.16 -25.28
C GLU A 122 4.11 11.49 -24.50
N ALA A 123 3.75 10.57 -23.59
CA ALA A 123 4.68 9.62 -23.01
C ALA A 123 4.06 8.22 -22.90
N ARG A 124 4.90 7.20 -23.04
CA ARG A 124 4.53 5.81 -22.77
C ARG A 124 4.90 5.45 -21.35
N VAL A 125 3.96 4.82 -20.65
CA VAL A 125 4.15 4.30 -19.31
C VAL A 125 4.59 2.86 -19.39
N SER A 126 5.69 2.57 -18.71
CA SER A 126 6.02 1.21 -18.31
C SER A 126 5.92 1.15 -16.80
N MET A 127 5.15 0.22 -16.24
CA MET A 127 5.00 0.13 -14.78
C MET A 127 4.92 -1.30 -14.30
N ARG A 128 5.24 -1.48 -13.02
CA ARG A 128 5.08 -2.74 -12.32
C ARG A 128 4.66 -2.49 -10.88
N ILE A 129 3.43 -2.84 -10.59
CA ILE A 129 2.87 -2.87 -9.24
C ILE A 129 2.75 -4.34 -8.83
N ASP A 130 3.47 -4.70 -7.77
CA ASP A 130 3.38 -6.01 -7.15
C ASP A 130 2.23 -6.07 -6.14
N SER A 131 1.85 -7.28 -5.72
CA SER A 131 0.87 -7.52 -4.66
C SER A 131 -0.56 -7.06 -4.98
N VAL A 132 -0.91 -7.07 -6.26
CA VAL A 132 -2.28 -6.75 -6.72
C VAL A 132 -3.19 -7.97 -6.62
N VAL A 133 -2.84 -9.07 -7.29
CA VAL A 133 -3.61 -10.33 -7.19
C VAL A 133 -3.32 -11.06 -5.87
N ASN A 134 -2.05 -11.05 -5.46
CA ASN A 134 -1.56 -11.75 -4.28
C ASN A 134 -1.18 -10.72 -3.22
N THR A 135 -2.19 -10.19 -2.54
CA THR A 135 -2.00 -9.17 -1.50
C THR A 135 -1.18 -9.71 -0.33
N PRO A 136 -0.48 -8.84 0.41
CA PRO A 136 0.36 -9.27 1.51
C PRO A 136 -0.51 -9.82 2.64
N TRP A 137 -0.25 -11.08 3.01
CA TRP A 137 -1.04 -11.79 4.00
C TRP A 137 -0.85 -11.19 5.39
N GLY A 138 -1.93 -11.14 6.16
CA GLY A 138 -1.88 -10.91 7.60
C GLY A 138 -1.59 -12.19 8.35
N VAL A 139 -1.17 -12.08 9.61
CA VAL A 139 -0.79 -13.24 10.43
C VAL A 139 -1.34 -13.18 11.85
N ARG A 140 -1.60 -14.36 12.43
CA ARG A 140 -2.09 -14.55 13.81
C ARG A 140 -3.36 -13.71 14.10
N GLY A 141 -4.29 -13.72 13.15
CA GLY A 141 -5.52 -12.91 13.21
C GLY A 141 -5.43 -11.53 12.57
N GLY A 142 -4.25 -11.07 12.15
CA GLY A 142 -4.13 -9.86 11.34
C GLY A 142 -4.72 -10.06 9.94
N LEU A 143 -5.20 -8.99 9.34
CA LEU A 143 -5.81 -8.96 8.02
C LEU A 143 -4.77 -8.62 6.93
N ASN A 144 -5.07 -8.96 5.67
CA ASN A 144 -4.18 -8.67 4.56
C ASN A 144 -4.13 -7.17 4.25
N GLY A 145 -3.00 -6.70 3.73
CA GLY A 145 -2.90 -5.37 3.14
C GLY A 145 -3.76 -5.24 1.89
N ARG A 146 -4.10 -4.01 1.51
CA ARG A 146 -4.81 -3.73 0.26
C ARG A 146 -3.89 -3.82 -0.95
N PRO A 147 -4.43 -4.19 -2.13
CA PRO A 147 -3.66 -4.21 -3.37
C PRO A 147 -3.27 -2.79 -3.81
N GLY A 148 -2.17 -2.70 -4.55
CA GLY A 148 -1.85 -1.47 -5.29
C GLY A 148 -2.68 -1.35 -6.57
N ARG A 149 -2.82 -0.13 -7.08
CA ARG A 149 -3.64 0.22 -8.26
C ARG A 149 -2.97 1.30 -9.09
N ALA A 150 -3.30 1.34 -10.38
CA ALA A 150 -2.92 2.43 -11.27
C ALA A 150 -4.17 3.00 -11.92
N ILE A 151 -4.41 4.29 -11.72
CA ILE A 151 -5.62 4.97 -12.19
C ILE A 151 -5.18 6.10 -13.11
N LEU A 152 -5.74 6.15 -14.30
CA LEU A 152 -5.59 7.27 -15.22
C LEU A 152 -6.75 8.23 -15.01
N ASN A 153 -6.44 9.53 -14.95
CA ASN A 153 -7.38 10.63 -14.86
C ASN A 153 -8.35 10.53 -13.66
N PRO A 154 -7.84 10.34 -12.42
CA PRO A 154 -8.68 10.20 -11.24
C PRO A 154 -9.60 11.42 -11.05
N GLY A 155 -10.89 11.17 -10.79
CA GLY A 155 -11.92 12.18 -10.59
C GLY A 155 -12.43 12.85 -11.87
N ARG A 156 -11.97 12.43 -13.06
CA ARG A 156 -12.46 12.96 -14.34
C ARG A 156 -13.49 12.00 -14.97
N ASN A 157 -14.25 12.49 -15.95
CA ASN A 157 -15.21 11.68 -16.71
C ASN A 157 -14.56 10.52 -17.48
N ASP A 158 -13.27 10.62 -17.76
CA ASP A 158 -12.46 9.61 -18.46
C ASP A 158 -11.56 8.80 -17.51
N GLU A 159 -11.86 8.81 -16.21
CA GLU A 159 -11.18 7.96 -15.22
C GLU A 159 -11.23 6.49 -15.64
N ARG A 160 -10.08 5.82 -15.57
CA ARG A 160 -10.03 4.36 -15.72
C ARG A 160 -8.86 3.75 -14.96
N GLU A 161 -9.09 2.59 -14.39
CA GLU A 161 -8.01 1.75 -13.90
C GLU A 161 -7.26 1.13 -15.09
N ILE A 162 -5.93 1.17 -15.03
CA ILE A 162 -5.05 0.59 -16.05
C ILE A 162 -4.28 -0.60 -15.47
N PRO A 163 -3.77 -1.53 -16.30
CA PRO A 163 -3.09 -2.70 -15.81
C PRO A 163 -1.92 -2.37 -14.88
N ALA A 164 -1.88 -3.04 -13.73
CA ALA A 164 -0.80 -2.96 -12.74
C ALA A 164 0.59 -3.30 -13.30
N ILE A 165 0.64 -4.05 -14.40
CA ILE A 165 1.83 -4.24 -15.23
C ILE A 165 1.47 -3.71 -16.61
N SER A 166 2.14 -2.64 -17.03
CA SER A 166 1.93 -2.03 -18.34
C SER A 166 3.27 -1.71 -19.00
N ASP A 167 3.31 -1.72 -20.33
CA ASP A 167 4.42 -1.19 -21.14
C ASP A 167 3.92 -0.34 -22.34
N SER A 168 2.61 -0.22 -22.48
CA SER A 168 1.94 0.31 -23.67
C SER A 168 0.91 1.39 -23.38
N THR A 169 0.66 1.73 -22.10
CA THR A 169 -0.25 2.81 -21.77
C THR A 169 0.34 4.14 -22.22
N ILE A 170 -0.44 4.94 -22.95
CA ILE A 170 -0.04 6.26 -23.43
C ILE A 170 -0.69 7.32 -22.52
N LEU A 171 0.13 8.24 -22.01
CA LEU A 171 -0.30 9.50 -21.41
C LEU A 171 -0.15 10.61 -22.45
N ARG A 172 -1.16 11.46 -22.55
CA ARG A 172 -1.11 12.70 -23.32
C ARG A 172 -1.00 13.89 -22.39
N GLN A 173 -0.67 15.05 -22.95
CA GLN A 173 -0.66 16.29 -22.21
C GLN A 173 -1.95 16.49 -21.40
N GLY A 174 -1.81 16.78 -20.11
CA GLY A 174 -2.90 16.97 -19.15
C GLY A 174 -3.47 15.68 -18.55
N ASP A 175 -3.03 14.49 -18.99
CA ASP A 175 -3.38 13.25 -18.32
C ASP A 175 -2.70 13.15 -16.95
N VAL A 176 -3.40 12.61 -15.96
CA VAL A 176 -2.89 12.39 -14.60
C VAL A 176 -2.83 10.89 -14.32
N LEU A 177 -1.63 10.38 -14.10
CA LEU A 177 -1.42 9.00 -13.64
C LEU A 177 -1.34 8.98 -12.11
N ARG A 178 -2.28 8.33 -11.45
CA ARG A 178 -2.22 7.99 -10.02
C ARG A 178 -1.72 6.57 -9.83
N LEU A 179 -0.64 6.43 -9.07
CA LEU A 179 -0.16 5.16 -8.55
C LEU A 179 -0.54 5.08 -7.06
N GLU A 180 -1.30 4.06 -6.70
CA GLU A 180 -1.61 3.71 -5.33
C GLU A 180 -0.80 2.46 -4.98
N THR A 181 0.18 2.56 -4.09
CA THR A 181 0.94 1.39 -3.68
C THR A 181 0.23 0.63 -2.56
N GLY A 182 0.44 -0.69 -2.52
CA GLY A 182 -0.18 -1.56 -1.52
C GLY A 182 0.43 -1.38 -0.13
N GLY A 183 -0.33 -1.78 0.88
CA GLY A 183 0.14 -1.84 2.27
C GLY A 183 0.55 -3.26 2.68
N GLY A 184 1.25 -3.36 3.81
CA GLY A 184 1.66 -4.65 4.38
C GLY A 184 0.53 -5.34 5.13
N GLY A 185 0.68 -6.63 5.41
CA GLY A 185 -0.26 -7.37 6.26
C GLY A 185 -0.19 -6.95 7.72
N GLY A 186 -1.31 -7.09 8.43
CA GLY A 186 -1.38 -6.87 9.88
C GLY A 186 -0.93 -8.10 10.68
N TRP A 187 -0.65 -7.88 11.96
CA TRP A 187 -0.31 -8.93 12.92
C TRP A 187 -1.25 -8.85 14.13
N GLY A 188 -1.76 -9.99 14.59
CA GLY A 188 -2.70 -10.04 15.72
C GLY A 188 -4.10 -9.57 15.32
N HIS A 189 -5.11 -9.92 16.10
CA HIS A 189 -6.48 -9.50 15.76
C HIS A 189 -6.63 -7.97 15.89
N PRO A 190 -7.30 -7.29 14.94
CA PRO A 190 -7.48 -5.83 14.98
C PRO A 190 -8.09 -5.29 16.28
N PHE A 191 -9.02 -6.03 16.89
CA PHE A 191 -9.66 -5.63 18.16
C PHE A 191 -8.71 -5.68 19.36
N ASP A 192 -7.53 -6.29 19.25
CA ASP A 192 -6.50 -6.26 20.29
C ASP A 192 -5.67 -4.96 20.21
N ARG A 193 -5.82 -4.15 19.15
CA ARG A 193 -5.21 -2.81 19.06
C ARG A 193 -5.88 -1.86 20.05
N GLU A 194 -5.08 -1.12 20.79
CA GLU A 194 -5.57 -0.10 21.73
C GLU A 194 -6.38 0.98 20.99
N PRO A 195 -7.60 1.34 21.46
CA PRO A 195 -8.42 2.36 20.80
C PRO A 195 -7.73 3.71 20.63
N ALA A 196 -6.87 4.10 21.58
CA ALA A 196 -6.10 5.34 21.49
C ALA A 196 -5.08 5.32 20.34
N ARG A 197 -4.47 4.17 20.04
CA ARG A 197 -3.59 4.00 18.87
C ARG A 197 -4.37 4.08 17.57
N VAL A 198 -5.59 3.52 17.53
CA VAL A 198 -6.49 3.67 16.36
C VAL A 198 -6.89 5.13 16.15
N LEU A 199 -7.22 5.87 17.21
CA LEU A 199 -7.46 7.31 17.11
C LEU A 199 -6.23 8.05 16.57
N ALA A 200 -5.03 7.75 17.06
CA ALA A 200 -3.80 8.34 16.55
C ALA A 200 -3.57 8.01 15.05
N ASP A 201 -3.87 6.78 14.62
CA ASP A 201 -3.82 6.39 13.21
C ASP A 201 -4.80 7.20 12.35
N VAL A 202 -6.00 7.49 12.90
CA VAL A 202 -7.03 8.30 12.23
C VAL A 202 -6.61 9.76 12.11
N LEU A 203 -6.12 10.34 13.20
CA LEU A 203 -5.63 11.73 13.19
C LEU A 203 -4.37 11.88 12.31
N GLY A 204 -3.57 10.83 12.20
CA GLY A 204 -2.41 10.75 11.30
C GLY A 204 -2.74 10.43 9.84
N GLY A 205 -4.01 10.18 9.51
CA GLY A 205 -4.46 9.91 8.13
C GLY A 205 -4.06 8.52 7.57
N MET A 206 -3.59 7.61 8.43
CA MET A 206 -3.26 6.23 8.04
C MET A 206 -4.51 5.36 7.96
N VAL A 207 -5.48 5.62 8.84
CA VAL A 207 -6.75 4.88 8.97
C VAL A 207 -7.90 5.87 8.83
N SER A 208 -8.92 5.55 8.06
CA SER A 208 -10.15 6.35 7.97
C SER A 208 -11.06 6.10 9.18
N ARG A 209 -11.98 7.03 9.48
CA ARG A 209 -12.99 6.83 10.53
C ARG A 209 -13.86 5.59 10.26
N ASP A 210 -14.14 5.33 8.98
CA ASP A 210 -14.90 4.15 8.56
C ASP A 210 -14.11 2.86 8.79
N SER A 211 -12.81 2.85 8.50
CA SER A 211 -11.93 1.71 8.80
C SER A 211 -11.74 1.51 10.30
N ALA A 212 -11.62 2.58 11.09
CA ALA A 212 -11.57 2.50 12.55
C ALA A 212 -12.77 1.71 13.12
N ALA A 213 -13.98 2.03 12.66
CA ALA A 213 -15.19 1.35 13.09
C ALA A 213 -15.30 -0.07 12.52
N ARG A 214 -15.12 -0.24 11.20
CA ARG A 214 -15.30 -1.52 10.49
C ARG A 214 -14.24 -2.54 10.85
N ASP A 215 -12.96 -2.16 10.81
CA ASP A 215 -11.85 -3.10 10.85
C ASP A 215 -11.32 -3.26 12.28
N TYR A 216 -11.28 -2.19 13.09
CA TYR A 216 -10.75 -2.22 14.46
C TYR A 216 -11.82 -2.23 15.55
N GLY A 217 -13.10 -2.06 15.17
CA GLY A 217 -14.21 -1.98 16.12
C GLY A 217 -14.13 -0.76 17.03
N VAL A 218 -13.47 0.32 16.60
CA VAL A 218 -13.29 1.56 17.38
C VAL A 218 -14.22 2.63 16.83
N ALA A 219 -15.15 3.06 17.66
CA ALA A 219 -16.04 4.18 17.34
C ALA A 219 -15.43 5.49 17.86
N LEU A 220 -15.52 6.54 17.05
CA LEU A 220 -15.01 7.87 17.39
C LEU A 220 -16.15 8.88 17.46
N LYS A 221 -16.09 9.78 18.45
CA LYS A 221 -16.98 10.94 18.60
C LYS A 221 -16.12 12.19 18.52
N GLY A 222 -16.11 12.85 17.35
CA GLY A 222 -15.10 13.87 17.07
C GLY A 222 -13.70 13.26 17.16
N ASP A 223 -12.80 13.89 17.90
CA ASP A 223 -11.41 13.43 18.05
C ASP A 223 -11.19 12.67 19.37
N THR A 224 -12.23 11.97 19.83
CA THR A 224 -12.18 11.15 21.05
C THR A 224 -12.79 9.76 20.78
N VAL A 225 -12.35 8.77 21.54
CA VAL A 225 -12.90 7.40 21.47
C VAL A 225 -14.25 7.35 22.19
N ASP A 226 -15.27 6.82 21.50
CA ASP A 226 -16.52 6.42 22.16
C ASP A 226 -16.34 5.02 22.75
N GLU A 227 -16.00 4.99 24.04
CA GLU A 227 -15.75 3.78 24.81
C GLU A 227 -16.95 2.81 24.83
N ALA A 228 -18.16 3.34 24.93
CA ALA A 228 -19.36 2.51 25.01
C ALA A 228 -19.68 1.88 23.65
N ALA A 229 -19.57 2.64 22.56
CA ALA A 229 -19.76 2.12 21.21
C ALA A 229 -18.62 1.16 20.80
N THR A 230 -17.38 1.46 21.16
CA THR A 230 -16.22 0.58 20.93
C THR A 230 -16.40 -0.77 21.62
N ARG A 231 -16.83 -0.80 22.89
CA ARG A 231 -17.16 -2.07 23.58
C ARG A 231 -18.25 -2.87 22.87
N ARG A 232 -19.29 -2.21 22.35
CA ARG A 232 -20.36 -2.87 21.59
C ARG A 232 -19.86 -3.45 20.27
N LEU A 233 -19.06 -2.69 19.50
CA LEU A 233 -18.48 -3.14 18.24
C LEU A 233 -17.54 -4.34 18.43
N ARG A 234 -16.79 -4.35 19.54
CA ARG A 234 -15.86 -5.44 19.87
C ARG A 234 -16.48 -6.64 20.59
N ALA A 235 -17.79 -6.61 20.88
CA ALA A 235 -18.46 -7.66 21.67
C ALA A 235 -18.44 -9.02 20.98
N HIS A 236 -18.41 -9.05 19.65
CA HIS A 236 -18.40 -10.28 18.86
C HIS A 236 -17.12 -10.34 18.04
N ARG A 237 -16.16 -11.13 18.53
CA ARG A 237 -14.90 -11.42 17.84
C ARG A 237 -15.08 -12.68 17.00
N GLY A 238 -14.86 -12.58 15.69
CA GLY A 238 -14.87 -13.74 14.81
C GLY A 238 -13.69 -14.70 15.10
N GLU A 239 -13.84 -15.96 14.71
CA GLU A 239 -12.74 -16.91 14.73
C GLU A 239 -11.66 -16.48 13.72
N VAL A 240 -10.39 -16.67 14.09
CA VAL A 240 -9.25 -16.32 13.25
C VAL A 240 -8.31 -17.50 13.07
N LYS A 241 -7.66 -17.56 11.91
CA LYS A 241 -6.61 -18.53 11.61
C LYS A 241 -5.24 -17.86 11.53
N LEU A 242 -4.23 -18.69 11.29
CA LEU A 242 -2.85 -18.23 11.24
C LEU A 242 -2.62 -17.22 10.11
N PHE A 243 -3.18 -17.42 8.92
CA PHE A 243 -2.99 -16.50 7.79
C PHE A 243 -4.31 -15.89 7.32
N HIS A 244 -4.26 -14.64 6.87
CA HIS A 244 -5.37 -14.00 6.18
C HIS A 244 -4.94 -13.52 4.79
N ARG A 245 -5.66 -13.94 3.75
CA ARG A 245 -5.46 -13.50 2.35
C ARG A 245 -6.81 -13.47 1.62
N GLY A 246 -7.59 -12.40 1.84
CA GLY A 246 -8.98 -12.31 1.38
C GLY A 246 -9.98 -13.12 2.23
N ALA A 247 -9.51 -14.21 2.84
CA ALA A 247 -10.17 -14.96 3.89
C ALA A 247 -9.11 -15.57 4.84
N TYR A 248 -9.54 -16.02 6.02
CA TYR A 248 -8.68 -16.80 6.91
C TYR A 248 -8.40 -18.19 6.35
N LEU A 249 -7.13 -18.57 6.33
CA LEU A 249 -6.62 -19.82 5.80
C LEU A 249 -5.67 -20.45 6.82
N ASP A 250 -5.67 -21.78 6.87
CA ASP A 250 -4.58 -22.53 7.48
C ASP A 250 -3.50 -22.75 6.40
N ALA A 251 -2.23 -22.75 6.80
CA ALA A 251 -1.14 -22.77 5.84
C ALA A 251 -0.92 -24.14 5.18
N LEU A 252 -1.48 -25.20 5.78
CA LEU A 252 -1.16 -26.61 5.51
C LEU A 252 -2.40 -27.47 5.19
N THR A 253 -3.59 -26.87 5.09
CA THR A 253 -4.85 -27.54 4.71
C THR A 253 -5.53 -26.78 3.58
#